data_AF-A0A1C5N8K3-F1
#
_entry.id   AF-A0A1C5N8K3-F1
#
_cell.length_a   1.000
_cell.length_b   1.000
_cell.length_c   1.000
_cell.angle_alpha   90.00
_cell.angle_beta   90.00
_cell.angle_gamma   90.00
#
_symmetry.space_group_name_H-M   'P 1'
#
loop_
_entity.id
_entity.type
_entity.pdbx_description
1 polymer ?
#
loop_
_entity_poly.entity_id
_entity_poly.type
_entity_poly.pdbx_seq_one_letter_code
_entity_poly.pdbx_strand_id
1 'polypeptide(L)' 'MAVIYKDNEQILIELKKLMLETKITQREIAEKLNMKPQGLTKLLNKKNFGFEDAQKILSAMGYDLVIDFQPSSPQ' A
#
# COMPACT_ATOMS: atom_id res chain seq x y z
N MET A 1 1.50 -8.43 14.10
CA MET A 1 2.60 -9.25 13.54
C MET A 1 3.20 -8.47 12.39
N ALA A 2 4.53 -8.37 12.30
CA ALA A 2 5.19 -7.77 11.14
C ALA A 2 5.07 -8.72 9.94
N VAL A 3 4.65 -8.21 8.79
CA VAL A 3 4.60 -8.99 7.54
C VAL A 3 5.98 -8.97 6.91
N ILE A 4 6.53 -10.16 6.64
CA ILE A 4 7.77 -10.29 5.85
C ILE A 4 7.37 -10.37 4.38
N TYR A 5 7.65 -9.29 3.64
CA TYR A 5 7.39 -9.20 2.21
C TYR A 5 8.49 -9.92 1.42
N LYS A 6 8.09 -10.75 0.46
CA LYS A 6 8.95 -11.47 -0.49
C LYS A 6 8.90 -10.82 -1.88
N ASP A 7 7.78 -10.17 -2.20
CA ASP A 7 7.56 -9.49 -3.47
C ASP A 7 6.59 -8.29 -3.31
N ASN A 8 6.43 -7.54 -4.39
CA ASN A 8 5.56 -6.36 -4.43
C ASN A 8 4.06 -6.70 -4.41
N GLU A 9 3.70 -7.94 -4.77
CA GLU A 9 2.30 -8.38 -4.75
C GLU A 9 1.79 -8.45 -3.31
N GLN A 10 2.61 -8.92 -2.38
CA GLN A 10 2.28 -8.94 -0.96
C GLN A 10 2.01 -7.53 -0.40
N ILE A 11 2.74 -6.51 -0.83
CA ILE A 11 2.48 -5.11 -0.42
C ILE A 11 1.06 -4.69 -0.84
N LEU A 12 0.67 -4.98 -2.08
CA LEU A 12 -0.66 -4.65 -2.59
C LEU A 12 -1.77 -5.44 -1.86
N ILE A 13 -1.52 -6.69 -1.50
CA ILE A 13 -2.46 -7.52 -0.74
C ILE A 13 -2.68 -6.93 0.66
N GLU A 14 -1.61 -6.60 1.39
CA GLU A 14 -1.73 -6.01 2.73
C GLU A 14 -2.40 -4.64 2.70
N LEU A 15 -2.12 -3.82 1.67
CA LEU A 15 -2.82 -2.56 1.45
C LEU A 15 -4.33 -2.77 1.27
N LYS A 16 -4.74 -3.76 0.44
CA LYS A 16 -6.16 -4.09 0.22
C LYS A 16 -6.82 -4.62 1.49
N LYS A 17 -6.13 -5.42 2.30
CA LYS A 17 -6.65 -5.87 3.60
C LYS A 17 -6.88 -4.70 4.54
N LEU A 18 -5.91 -3.79 4.64
CA LEU A 18 -6.03 -2.58 5.47
C LEU A 18 -7.23 -1.73 5.04
N MET A 19 -7.48 -1.59 3.73
CA MET A 19 -8.67 -0.89 3.22
C MET A 19 -9.97 -1.55 3.69
N LEU A 20 -10.04 -2.88 3.68
CA LEU A 20 -11.21 -3.63 4.16
C LEU A 20 -11.41 -3.48 5.67
N GLU A 21 -10.34 -3.60 6.46
CA GLU A 21 -10.36 -3.48 7.92
C GLU A 21 -10.80 -2.09 8.39
N THR A 22 -10.27 -1.05 7.74
CA THR A 22 -10.57 0.36 8.03
C THR A 22 -11.87 0.84 7.41
N LYS A 23 -12.49 0.03 6.54
CA LYS A 23 -13.67 0.37 5.73
C LYS A 23 -13.47 1.62 4.85
N ILE A 24 -12.23 1.96 4.52
CA ILE A 24 -11.90 3.07 3.63
C ILE A 24 -12.03 2.58 2.19
N THR A 25 -12.87 3.25 1.41
CA THR A 25 -13.10 2.90 0.00
C THR A 25 -12.02 3.47 -0.93
N GLN A 26 -11.86 2.85 -2.10
CA GLN A 26 -11.02 3.41 -3.18
C GLN A 26 -11.45 4.82 -3.59
N ARG A 27 -12.76 5.12 -3.53
CA ARG A 27 -13.28 6.44 -3.88
C ARG A 27 -12.78 7.50 -2.89
N GLU A 28 -12.88 7.24 -1.59
CA GLU A 28 -12.40 8.16 -0.55
C GLU A 28 -10.89 8.41 -0.65
N ILE A 29 -10.11 7.37 -0.93
CA ILE A 29 -8.65 7.51 -1.16
C ILE A 29 -8.40 8.39 -2.39
N ALA A 30 -9.11 8.15 -3.50
CA ALA A 30 -8.96 8.93 -4.71
C ALA A 30 -9.32 10.42 -4.47
N GLU A 31 -10.39 10.69 -3.73
CA GLU A 31 -10.79 12.05 -3.32
C GLU A 31 -9.68 12.73 -2.49
N LYS A 32 -9.13 12.04 -1.47
CA LYS A 32 -8.03 12.57 -0.65
C LYS A 32 -6.73 12.80 -1.42
N LEU A 33 -6.49 12.00 -2.46
CA LEU A 33 -5.36 12.17 -3.37
C LEU A 33 -5.62 13.18 -4.50
N ASN A 34 -6.79 13.84 -4.49
CA ASN A 34 -7.24 14.76 -5.53
C ASN A 34 -7.14 14.16 -6.95
N MET A 35 -7.58 12.90 -7.09
CA MET A 35 -7.54 12.16 -8.35
C MET A 35 -8.88 11.47 -8.65
N LYS A 36 -9.09 11.11 -9.93
CA LYS A 36 -10.26 10.32 -10.33
C LYS A 36 -10.14 8.87 -9.85
N PRO A 37 -11.25 8.17 -9.54
CA PRO A 37 -11.22 6.76 -9.12
C PRO A 37 -10.47 5.84 -10.09
N GLN A 38 -10.63 6.05 -11.40
CA GLN A 38 -9.90 5.31 -12.44
C GLN A 38 -8.37 5.48 -12.34
N GLY A 39 -7.90 6.65 -11.89
CA GLY A 39 -6.48 6.91 -11.65
C GLY A 39 -5.94 6.05 -10.51
N LEU A 40 -6.68 5.93 -9.41
CA LEU A 40 -6.32 5.03 -8.31
C LEU A 40 -6.36 3.56 -8.74
N THR A 41 -7.38 3.14 -9.51
CA THR A 41 -7.43 1.77 -10.04
C THR A 41 -6.22 1.46 -10.93
N LYS A 42 -5.74 2.43 -11.74
CA LYS A 42 -4.50 2.26 -12.52
C LYS A 42 -3.26 2.16 -11.62
N LEU A 43 -3.20 2.96 -10.56
CA LEU A 43 -2.12 2.92 -9.58
C LEU A 43 -2.03 1.55 -8.90
N LEU A 44 -3.15 1.03 -8.40
CA LEU A 44 -3.25 -0.28 -7.74
C LEU A 44 -2.91 -1.47 -8.64
N ASN A 45 -3.07 -1.32 -9.97
CA ASN A 45 -2.82 -2.39 -10.95
C ASN A 45 -1.52 -2.17 -11.75
N LYS A 46 -0.66 -1.26 -11.30
CA LYS A 46 0.61 -0.96 -11.97
C LYS A 46 1.52 -2.20 -11.90
N LYS A 47 2.06 -2.62 -13.06
CA LYS A 47 2.98 -3.79 -13.16
C LYS A 47 4.17 -3.67 -12.19
N ASN A 48 4.71 -2.46 -12.05
CA ASN A 48 5.80 -2.13 -11.14
C ASN A 48 5.26 -1.30 -9.97
N PHE A 49 4.24 -1.80 -9.28
CA PHE A 49 3.78 -1.21 -8.02
C PHE A 49 4.93 -1.25 -7.01
N GLY A 50 5.26 -0.10 -6.44
CA GLY A 50 6.41 0.04 -5.54
C GLY A 50 6.09 0.82 -4.26
N PHE A 51 7.13 1.06 -3.47
CA PHE A 51 7.02 1.72 -2.17
C PHE A 51 6.40 3.12 -2.24
N GLU A 52 6.76 3.93 -3.24
CA GLU A 52 6.18 5.26 -3.40
C GLU A 52 4.67 5.21 -3.66
N ASP A 53 4.23 4.24 -4.48
CA ASP A 53 2.80 4.05 -4.78
C ASP A 53 2.05 3.64 -3.51
N ALA A 54 2.62 2.72 -2.71
CA ALA A 54 2.07 2.28 -1.44
C ALA A 54 2.01 3.42 -0.40
N GLN A 55 3.11 4.15 -0.22
CA GLN A 55 3.20 5.27 0.71
C GLN A 55 2.17 6.35 0.37
N LYS A 56 2.00 6.70 -0.92
CA LYS A 56 0.99 7.66 -1.34
C LYS A 56 -0.42 7.27 -0.91
N ILE A 57 -0.78 5.99 -1.07
CA ILE A 57 -2.10 5.49 -0.68
C ILE A 57 -2.23 5.46 0.84
N LEU A 58 -1.22 4.97 1.57
CA LEU A 58 -1.20 4.92 3.03
C LEU A 58 -1.33 6.32 3.64
N SER A 59 -0.61 7.33 3.11
CA SER A 59 -0.73 8.71 3.57
C SER A 59 -2.15 9.26 3.40
N ALA A 60 -2.84 8.94 2.31
CA ALA A 60 -4.26 9.29 2.15
C ALA A 60 -5.16 8.55 3.14
N MET A 61 -4.79 7.34 3.55
CA MET A 61 -5.49 6.59 4.58
C MET A 61 -5.16 7.09 6.01
N GLY A 62 -4.14 7.93 6.17
CA GLY A 62 -3.65 8.39 7.48
C GLY A 62 -2.68 7.43 8.16
N TYR A 63 -1.94 6.63 7.37
CA TYR A 63 -0.97 5.64 7.82
C TYR A 63 0.43 5.95 7.29
N ASP A 64 1.44 5.56 8.07
CA ASP A 64 2.83 5.57 7.66
C ASP A 64 3.27 4.19 7.15
N LEU A 65 4.09 4.19 6.10
CA LEU A 65 4.77 2.98 5.64
C LEU A 65 6.05 2.79 6.44
N VAL A 66 6.11 1.73 7.24
CA VAL A 66 7.32 1.37 8.02
C VAL A 66 8.01 0.19 7.35
N ILE A 67 9.28 0.38 6.98
CA ILE A 67 10.16 -0.67 6.44
C ILE A 67 11.28 -0.87 7.45
N ASP A 68 11.56 -2.13 7.77
CA ASP A 68 12.58 -2.51 8.73
C ASP A 68 13.60 -3.47 8.09
N PHE A 69 14.77 -3.59 8.70
CA PHE A 69 15.87 -4.41 8.22
C PHE A 69 16.19 -5.49 9.25
N GLN A 70 16.26 -6.73 8.79
CA GLN A 70 16.74 -7.85 9.60
C GLN A 70 18.07 -8.37 9.03
N PRO A 71 19.00 -8.85 9.88
CA PRO A 71 20.18 -9.54 9.41
C PRO A 71 19.74 -10.78 8.61
N SER A 72 20.26 -10.93 7.39
CA SER A 72 20.36 -12.24 6.76
C SER A 72 21.39 -13.01 7.58
N SER A 73 20.97 -13.83 8.53
CA SER A 73 21.81 -14.49 9.54
C SER A 73 23.31 -14.55 9.22
N PRO A 74 24.19 -14.06 10.11
CA PRO A 74 25.46 -14.70 10.36
C PRO A 74 25.37 -15.40 11.71
N GLN A 75 25.02 -16.70 11.69
CA GLN A 75 25.38 -17.70 12.70
C GLN A 75 25.10 -19.09 12.16
#